data_AF-A0A0M9DJ15-F1
#
_entry.id   AF-A0A0M9DJ15-F1
#
_cell.length_a   1.000
_cell.length_b   1.000
_cell.length_c   1.000
_cell.angle_alpha   90.00
_cell.angle_beta   90.00
_cell.angle_gamma   90.00
#
_symmetry.space_group_name_H-M   'P 1'
#
loop_
_entity.id
_entity.type
_entity.pdbx_description
1 polymer ?
#
loop_
_entity_poly.entity_id
_entity_poly.type
_entity_poly.pdbx_seq_one_letter_code
_entity_poly.pdbx_strand_id
1 'polypeptide(L)' 'MTTDLAASIVKAISYARYGLEQYFRGLNPKIQVEKYESRIEIVSKKLHEGGLIEKQYQPLKVNEMSFAEIVKRSSYYL' A
#
# COMPACT_ATOMS: atom_id res chain seq x y z
N MET A 1 2.31 4.11 -24.57
CA MET A 1 1.95 2.75 -24.10
C MET A 1 2.28 2.52 -22.62
N THR A 2 3.31 3.12 -22.03
CA THR A 2 3.70 2.90 -20.61
C THR A 2 2.82 3.63 -19.58
N THR A 3 2.33 4.83 -19.91
CA THR A 3 1.49 5.65 -19.02
C THR A 3 0.12 5.04 -18.73
N ASP A 4 -0.50 4.37 -19.70
CA ASP A 4 -1.81 3.74 -19.53
C ASP A 4 -1.78 2.53 -18.60
N LEU A 5 -0.69 1.74 -18.61
CA LEU A 5 -0.52 0.59 -17.73
C LEU A 5 -0.33 1.04 -16.27
N ALA A 6 0.53 2.04 -16.06
CA ALA A 6 0.76 2.65 -14.75
C ALA A 6 -0.55 3.17 -14.15
N ALA A 7 -1.28 3.97 -14.93
CA ALA A 7 -2.53 4.57 -14.54
C ALA A 7 -3.60 3.51 -14.27
N SER A 8 -3.66 2.45 -15.09
CA SER A 8 -4.61 1.34 -14.91
C SER A 8 -4.32 0.52 -13.66
N ILE A 9 -3.04 0.26 -13.36
CA ILE A 9 -2.62 -0.40 -12.11
C ILE A 9 -3.06 0.45 -10.92
N VAL A 10 -2.66 1.73 -10.88
CA VAL A 10 -3.02 2.66 -9.80
C VAL A 10 -4.54 2.78 -9.65
N LYS A 11 -5.29 2.88 -10.76
CA LYS A 11 -6.77 2.90 -10.73
C LYS A 11 -7.35 1.64 -10.13
N ALA A 12 -6.92 0.45 -10.58
CA ALA A 12 -7.45 -0.82 -10.07
C ALA A 12 -7.25 -0.96 -8.56
N ILE A 13 -6.12 -0.46 -8.05
CA ILE A 13 -5.78 -0.50 -6.63
C ILE A 13 -6.60 0.53 -5.83
N SER A 14 -6.78 1.74 -6.37
CA SER A 14 -7.65 2.75 -5.77
C SER A 14 -9.11 2.29 -5.74
N TYR A 15 -9.63 1.67 -6.80
CA TYR A 15 -11.00 1.15 -6.83
C TYR A 15 -11.22 0.00 -5.85
N ALA A 16 -10.23 -0.90 -5.66
CA ALA A 16 -10.30 -1.96 -4.67
C ALA A 16 -10.32 -1.43 -3.22
N ARG A 17 -9.82 -0.21 -2.98
CA ARG A 17 -9.87 0.46 -1.67
C ARG A 17 -11.29 0.93 -1.34
N TYR A 18 -11.98 1.59 -2.27
CA TYR A 18 -13.30 2.19 -2.02
C TYR A 18 -14.39 1.18 -1.62
N GLY A 19 -14.30 -0.09 -2.06
CA GLY A 19 -15.24 -1.14 -1.66
C GLY A 19 -14.92 -1.84 -0.34
N LEU A 20 -13.69 -1.70 0.18
CA LEU A 20 -13.19 -2.46 1.34
C LEU A 20 -12.78 -1.55 2.51
N GLU A 21 -12.96 -0.23 2.41
CA GLU A 21 -12.51 0.73 3.41
C GLU A 21 -13.14 0.48 4.80
N GLN A 22 -14.43 0.19 4.87
CA GLN A 22 -15.07 -0.17 6.14
C GLN A 22 -14.51 -1.46 6.73
N TYR A 23 -14.29 -2.48 5.89
CA TYR A 23 -13.66 -3.73 6.30
C TYR A 23 -12.26 -3.47 6.86
N PHE A 24 -11.45 -2.65 6.17
CA PHE A 24 -10.10 -2.30 6.61
C PHE A 24 -10.09 -1.50 7.92
N ARG A 25 -11.02 -0.55 8.10
CA ARG A 25 -11.16 0.21 9.35
C ARG A 25 -11.50 -0.68 10.56
N GLY A 26 -12.17 -1.81 10.34
CA GLY A 26 -12.48 -2.79 11.38
C GLY A 26 -11.33 -3.73 11.77
N LEU A 27 -10.23 -3.74 11.01
CA LEU A 27 -9.08 -4.61 11.32
C LEU A 27 -8.21 -4.04 12.44
N ASN A 28 -7.43 -4.89 13.09
CA ASN A 28 -6.37 -4.45 14.00
C ASN A 28 -5.38 -3.52 13.25
N PRO A 29 -4.98 -2.36 13.82
CA PRO A 29 -4.04 -1.43 13.19
C PRO A 29 -2.76 -2.06 12.65
N LYS A 30 -2.20 -3.07 13.34
CA LYS A 30 -1.01 -3.80 12.87
C LYS A 30 -1.28 -4.50 11.55
N ILE A 31 -2.39 -5.24 11.47
CA ILE A 31 -2.82 -5.95 10.26
C ILE A 31 -3.12 -4.95 9.13
N GLN A 32 -3.69 -3.79 9.46
CA GLN A 32 -3.92 -2.74 8.47
C GLN A 32 -2.60 -2.28 7.86
N VAL A 33 -1.62 -1.91 8.69
CA VAL A 33 -0.29 -1.47 8.23
C VAL A 33 0.39 -2.54 7.40
N GLU A 34 0.41 -3.80 7.86
CA GLU A 34 0.99 -4.93 7.10
C GLU A 34 0.38 -5.09 5.71
N LYS A 35 -0.96 -5.05 5.61
CA LYS A 35 -1.66 -5.15 4.33
C LYS A 35 -1.37 -3.96 3.41
N TYR A 36 -1.26 -2.74 3.96
CA TYR A 36 -0.92 -1.56 3.18
C TYR A 36 0.53 -1.59 2.70
N GLU A 37 1.50 -1.92 3.55
CA GLU A 37 2.91 -2.07 3.18
C GLU A 37 3.08 -3.10 2.06
N SER A 38 2.46 -4.28 2.19
CA SER A 38 2.49 -5.33 1.17
C SER A 38 1.88 -4.87 -0.16
N ARG A 39 0.78 -4.11 -0.12
CA ARG A 39 0.20 -3.52 -1.33
C ARG A 39 1.16 -2.53 -1.97
N ILE A 40 1.70 -1.59 -1.21
CA ILE A 40 2.62 -0.57 -1.75
C ILE A 40 3.85 -1.22 -2.39
N GLU A 41 4.40 -2.26 -1.76
CA GLU A 41 5.52 -3.03 -2.31
C GLU A 41 5.18 -3.68 -3.66
N ILE A 42 4.05 -4.41 -3.77
CA ILE A 42 3.63 -5.06 -5.02
C ILE A 42 3.48 -4.03 -6.15
N VAL A 43 2.88 -2.89 -5.83
CA VAL A 43 2.64 -1.82 -6.79
C VAL A 43 3.96 -1.21 -7.25
N SER A 44 4.82 -0.90 -6.30
CA SER A 44 6.12 -0.34 -6.58
C SER A 44 6.97 -1.28 -7.43
N LYS A 45 6.96 -2.59 -7.13
CA LYS A 45 7.63 -3.59 -7.96
C LYS A 45 7.13 -3.57 -9.39
N LYS A 46 5.81 -3.60 -9.61
CA LYS A 46 5.24 -3.54 -10.97
C LYS A 46 5.57 -2.25 -11.71
N LEU A 47 5.56 -1.11 -11.02
CA LEU A 47 5.93 0.18 -11.59
C LEU A 47 7.42 0.22 -11.96
N HIS A 48 8.28 -0.37 -11.13
CA HIS A 48 9.71 -0.45 -11.39
C HIS A 48 10.02 -1.38 -12.57
N GLU A 49 9.42 -2.57 -12.61
CA GLU A 49 9.52 -3.52 -13.74
C GLU A 49 9.02 -2.90 -15.05
N GLY A 50 8.00 -2.03 -14.97
CA GLY A 50 7.48 -1.26 -16.11
C GLY A 50 8.32 -0.05 -16.52
N GLY A 51 9.44 0.24 -15.83
CA GLY A 51 10.32 1.38 -16.09
C GLY A 51 9.71 2.74 -15.73
N LEU A 52 8.66 2.77 -14.91
CA LEU A 52 7.92 3.98 -14.55
C LEU A 52 8.51 4.69 -13.33
N ILE A 53 9.21 3.95 -12.48
CA ILE A 53 9.95 4.48 -11.34
C ILE A 53 11.34 3.85 -11.31
N GLU A 54 12.36 4.66 -11.00
CA GLU A 54 13.73 4.17 -10.91
C GLU A 54 14.00 3.37 -9.64
N LYS A 55 13.28 3.68 -8.56
CA LYS A 55 13.49 3.08 -7.24
C LYS A 55 12.28 2.28 -6.80
N GLN A 56 12.52 1.04 -6.41
CA GLN A 56 11.51 0.21 -5.75
C GLN A 56 11.38 0.59 -4.27
N TYR A 57 10.13 0.71 -3.81
CA TYR A 57 9.76 0.91 -2.42
C TYR A 57 10.18 -0.30 -1.58
N GLN A 58 10.74 -0.01 -0.41
CA GLN A 58 11.07 -1.02 0.60
C GLN A 58 10.01 -0.95 1.71
N PRO A 59 9.28 -2.05 1.97
CA PRO A 59 8.25 -2.05 2.99
C PRO A 59 8.82 -1.84 4.38
N LEU A 60 8.05 -1.16 5.23
CA LEU A 60 8.45 -0.97 6.62
C LEU A 60 8.37 -2.29 7.40
N LYS A 61 9.31 -2.46 8.34
CA LYS A 61 9.32 -3.61 9.24
C LYS A 61 8.30 -3.44 10.37
N VAL A 62 7.05 -3.77 10.09
CA VAL A 62 5.92 -3.59 11.05
C VAL A 62 6.14 -4.29 12.38
N ASN A 63 6.85 -5.42 12.39
CA ASN A 63 7.17 -6.16 13.62
C ASN A 63 8.17 -5.45 14.54
N GLU A 64 8.95 -4.50 14.02
CA GLU A 64 9.92 -3.73 14.79
C GLU A 64 9.33 -2.38 15.26
N MET A 65 8.10 -2.04 14.86
CA MET A 65 7.43 -0.79 15.26
C MET A 65 6.76 -0.90 16.62
N SER A 66 6.75 0.20 17.37
CA SER A 66 5.92 0.35 18.55
C SER A 66 4.43 0.44 18.19
N PHE A 67 3.56 0.14 19.16
CA PHE A 67 2.12 0.27 18.97
C PHE A 67 1.69 1.69 18.58
N ALA A 68 2.30 2.72 19.17
CA ALA A 68 2.00 4.12 18.84
C ALA A 68 2.36 4.45 17.38
N GLU A 69 3.49 3.95 16.89
CA GLU A 69 3.89 4.09 15.48
C GLU A 69 2.94 3.35 14.55
N ILE A 70 2.52 2.14 14.92
CA ILE A 70 1.55 1.36 14.15
C ILE A 70 0.22 2.10 14.03
N VAL A 71 -0.31 2.65 15.13
CA VAL A 71 -1.55 3.43 15.11
C VAL A 71 -1.40 4.67 14.23
N LYS A 72 -0.32 5.44 14.42
CA LYS A 72 -0.04 6.62 13.60
C LYS A 72 0.05 6.27 12.12
N ARG A 73 0.68 5.15 11.78
CA ARG A 73 0.86 4.68 10.40
C ARG A 73 -0.45 4.16 9.79
N SER A 74 -1.25 3.44 10.57
CA SER A 74 -2.61 3.03 10.20
C SER A 74 -3.49 4.24 9.89
N SER A 75 -3.48 5.28 10.73
CA SER A 75 -4.21 6.53 10.48
C SER A 75 -3.71 7.31 9.27
N TYR A 76 -2.42 7.21 8.93
CA TYR A 76 -1.88 7.82 7.70
C TYR A 76 -2.39 7.11 6.44
N TYR A 77 -2.65 5.80 6.52
CA TYR A 77 -3.13 5.03 5.36
C TYR A 77 -4.62 5.10 5.12
N LEU A 78 -5.42 5.29 6.18
CA LEU A 78 -6.87 5.39 6.14
C LEU A 78 -7.36 6.77 5.69
#